data_AF-A0A7X7LGA8-F1
#
_entry.id   AF-A0A7X7LGA8-F1
#
_cell.length_a   1.000
_cell.length_b   1.000
_cell.length_c   1.000
_cell.angle_alpha   90.00
_cell.angle_beta   90.00
_cell.angle_gamma   90.00
#
_symmetry.space_group_name_H-M   'P 1'
#
loop_
_entity.id
_entity.type
_entity.pdbx_description
1 polymer ?
#
loop_
_entity_poly.entity_id
_entity_poly.type
_entity_poly.pdbx_seq_one_letter_code
_entity_poly.pdbx_strand_id
1 'polypeptide(L)' 'YKTFYNDANLINTEIDRYMKVSREDIVRVANKYLVPSNRVVLYYLPKN' A
#
# COMPACT_ATOMS: atom_id res chain seq x y z
N TYR A 1 17.83 16.55 -2.32
CA TYR A 1 16.60 15.73 -2.26
C TYR A 1 15.54 16.59 -1.61
N LYS A 2 14.60 17.12 -2.41
CA LYS A 2 13.66 18.17 -2.02
C LYS A 2 12.62 17.57 -1.08
N THR A 3 12.69 17.92 0.19
CA THR A 3 11.71 17.58 1.21
C THR A 3 10.40 18.26 0.82
N PHE A 4 9.50 17.49 0.21
CA PHE A 4 8.17 17.96 -0.10
C PHE A 4 7.43 18.17 1.23
N TYR A 5 6.87 19.36 1.37
CA TYR A 5 5.98 19.83 2.43
C TYR A 5 6.67 20.41 3.67
N ASN A 6 6.61 21.75 3.67
CA ASN A 6 7.06 22.71 4.67
C ASN A 6 6.17 22.70 5.93
N ASP A 7 5.68 21.52 6.32
CA ASP A 7 4.71 21.36 7.40
C ASP A 7 5.08 20.10 8.20
N ALA A 8 5.94 20.27 9.21
CA ALA A 8 6.39 19.19 10.09
C ALA A 8 5.21 18.47 10.79
N ASN A 9 4.03 19.08 10.82
CA ASN A 9 2.80 18.49 11.33
C ASN A 9 2.20 17.42 10.41
N LEU A 10 2.47 17.45 9.10
CA LEU A 10 1.95 16.45 8.16
C LEU A 10 2.56 15.06 8.43
N ILE A 11 3.83 15.03 8.85
CA ILE A 11 4.54 13.79 9.22
C ILE A 11 3.84 13.10 10.39
N ASN A 12 3.42 13.84 11.42
CA ASN A 12 2.71 13.28 12.57
C ASN A 12 1.35 12.69 12.15
N THR A 13 0.61 13.37 11.26
CA THR A 13 -0.69 12.88 10.79
C THR A 13 -0.60 11.60 9.95
N GLU A 14 0.49 11.41 9.20
CA GLU A 14 0.72 10.20 8.43
C GLU A 14 1.14 9.03 9.33
N ILE A 15 1.98 9.27 10.36
CA ILE A 15 2.36 8.24 11.34
C ILE A 15 1.13 7.74 12.11
N ASP A 16 0.26 8.64 12.59
CA ASP A 16 -0.96 8.27 13.29
C ASP A 16 -1.89 7.43 12.40
N ARG A 17 -1.95 7.74 11.10
CA ARG A 17 -2.74 6.97 10.13
C ARG A 17 -2.20 5.55 9.94
N TYR A 18 -0.88 5.38 9.86
CA TYR A 18 -0.26 4.05 9.79
C TYR A 18 -0.46 3.25 11.09
N MET A 19 -0.34 3.91 12.24
CA MET A 19 -0.50 3.27 13.56
C MET A 19 -1.96 2.90 13.88
N LYS A 20 -2.93 3.55 13.24
CA LYS A 20 -4.36 3.24 13.38
C LYS A 20 -4.79 1.97 12.63
N VAL A 21 -3.94 1.42 11.76
CA VAL A 21 -4.27 0.22 11.00
C VAL A 21 -4.35 -1.00 11.94
N SER A 22 -5.55 -1.59 12.03
CA SER A 22 -5.80 -2.80 12.82
C SER A 22 -5.45 -4.07 12.03
N ARG A 23 -5.32 -5.22 12.71
CA ARG A 23 -5.11 -6.51 12.03
C ARG A 23 -6.33 -6.89 11.18
N GLU A 24 -7.52 -6.53 11.67
CA GLU A 24 -8.80 -6.75 11.04
C GLU A 24 -8.93 -5.95 9.73
N ASP A 25 -8.41 -4.72 9.72
CA ASP A 25 -8.34 -3.89 8.52
C ASP A 25 -7.44 -4.52 7.45
N ILE A 26 -6.29 -5.07 7.84
CA ILE A 26 -5.37 -5.77 6.94
C ILE A 26 -6.06 -6.98 6.30
N VAL A 27 -6.75 -7.81 7.11
CA VAL A 27 -7.49 -8.98 6.60
C VAL A 27 -8.62 -8.55 5.66
N ARG A 28 -9.37 -7.49 6.01
CA ARG A 28 -10.47 -6.97 5.19
C ARG A 28 -10.00 -6.51 3.81
N VAL A 29 -8.90 -5.76 3.73
CA VAL A 29 -8.40 -5.27 2.43
C VAL A 29 -7.77 -6.39 1.61
N ALA A 30 -7.11 -7.36 2.25
CA ALA A 30 -6.60 -8.56 1.58
C ALA A 30 -7.75 -9.32 0.90
N ASN A 31 -8.84 -9.60 1.62
CA ASN A 31 -10.02 -10.26 1.08
C ASN A 31 -10.69 -9.48 -0.06
N LYS A 32 -10.58 -8.14 -0.05
CA LYS A 32 -11.18 -7.28 -1.09
C LYS A 32 -10.36 -7.27 -2.38
N TYR A 33 -9.03 -7.19 -2.28
CA TYR A 33 -8.18 -6.94 -3.45
C TYR A 33 -7.46 -8.18 -3.96
N LEU A 34 -7.10 -9.12 -3.09
CA LEU A 34 -6.40 -10.36 -3.46
C LEU A 34 -7.38 -11.46 -3.89
N VAL A 35 -8.31 -11.11 -4.78
CA VAL A 35 -9.29 -12.04 -5.34
C VAL A 35 -8.81 -12.56 -6.70
N PRO A 36 -9.18 -13.80 -7.10
CA PRO A 36 -8.75 -14.38 -8.38
C PRO A 36 -9.09 -13.54 -9.60
N SER A 37 -10.20 -12.79 -9.56
CA SER A 37 -10.62 -11.87 -10.63
C SER A 37 -9.69 -10.68 -10.83
N ASN A 38 -8.91 -10.30 -9.81
CA ASN A 38 -7.99 -9.16 -9.84
C ASN A 38 -6.54 -9.59 -10.12
N ARG A 39 -6.31 -10.86 -10.50
CA ARG A 39 -4.98 -11.42 -10.72
C ARG A 39 -4.55 -11.27 -12.17
N VAL A 40 -3.42 -10.60 -12.40
CA VAL A 40 -2.69 -10.60 -13.68
C VAL A 40 -1.45 -11.48 -13.52
N VAL A 41 -1.30 -12.48 -14.39
CA VAL A 41 -0.10 -13.33 -14.43
C VAL A 41 0.69 -12.98 -15.68
N LEU A 42 1.85 -12.37 -15.50
CA LEU A 42 2.77 -12.04 -16.59
C LEU A 42 3.83 -13.14 -16.69
N TYR A 43 3.82 -13.87 -17.81
CA TYR A 43 4.88 -14.80 -18.15
C TYR A 43 5.92 -14.07 -19.01
N TYR A 44 7.12 -13.86 -18.45
CA TYR A 44 8.25 -13.32 -19.20
C TYR A 44 9.11 -14.49 -19.70
N LEU A 45 9.16 -14.65 -21.03
CA LEU A 45 10.10 -15.54 -21.69
C LEU A 45 11.26 -14.68 -22.23
N PRO A 46 12.52 -14.95 -21.83
CA PRO A 46 13.66 -14.20 -22.34
C PRO A 46 13.79 -14.42 -23.85
N LYS A 47 14.06 -13.34 -24.58
CA LYS A 47 14.28 -13.36 -26.02
C LYS A 47 15.70 -13.87 -26.29
N ASN A 48 15.82 -14.89 -27.15
CA ASN A 48 17.08 -15.46 -27.61
C ASN A 48 18.05 -14.40 -28.12
#